data_AF-A0A2R6I1N8-F1
#
_entry.id   AF-A0A2R6I1N8-F1
#
_cell.length_a   1.000
_cell.length_b   1.000
_cell.length_c   1.000
_cell.angle_alpha   90.00
_cell.angle_beta   90.00
_cell.angle_gamma   90.00
#
_symmetry.space_group_name_H-M   'P 1'
#
loop_
_entity.id
_entity.type
_entity.pdbx_description
1 polymer ?
#
loop_
_entity_poly.entity_id
_entity_poly.type
_entity_poly.pdbx_seq_one_letter_code
_entity_poly.pdbx_strand_id
1 'polypeptide(L)' 'MSTSDDVDEFVSENSELLGRVLACGNDEARAYALALVANSGEPERIDEVQGELERIRREMES' A
#
# COMPACT_ATOMS: atom_id res chain seq x y z
N MET A 1 2.16 -4.18 23.15
CA MET A 1 2.35 -3.96 21.71
C MET A 1 1.02 -3.43 21.23
N SER A 2 1.00 -2.17 20.80
CA SER A 2 -0.25 -1.55 20.33
C SER A 2 -0.45 -2.03 18.91
N THR A 3 -1.64 -2.53 18.56
CA THR A 3 -1.94 -3.05 17.22
C THR A 3 -1.72 -2.02 16.10
N SER A 4 -1.63 -0.73 16.44
CA SER A 4 -1.28 0.34 15.50
C SER A 4 0.18 0.25 15.05
N ASP A 5 1.10 -0.06 15.97
CA ASP A 5 2.53 -0.20 15.67
C ASP A 5 2.75 -1.35 14.67
N ASP A 6 1.97 -2.43 14.81
CA ASP A 6 2.04 -3.61 13.94
C ASP A 6 1.54 -3.31 12.51
N VAL A 7 0.55 -2.42 12.36
CA VAL A 7 0.03 -2.01 11.03
C VAL A 7 1.00 -1.08 10.33
N ASP A 8 1.62 -0.16 11.08
CA ASP A 8 2.63 0.76 10.55
C ASP A 8 3.86 0.01 10.03
N GLU A 9 4.37 -0.94 10.81
CA GLU A 9 5.48 -1.82 10.41
C GLU A 9 5.10 -2.65 9.18
N PHE A 10 3.91 -3.24 9.17
CA PHE A 10 3.44 -4.02 8.03
C PHE A 10 3.38 -3.22 6.73
N VAL A 11 2.80 -2.01 6.76
CA VAL A 11 2.70 -1.16 5.56
C VAL A 11 4.09 -0.74 5.06
N SER A 12 5.01 -0.42 5.99
CA SER A 12 6.41 -0.10 5.67
C SER A 12 7.12 -1.23 4.93
N GLU A 13 7.02 -2.45 5.45
CA GLU A 13 7.77 -3.59 4.93
C GLU A 13 7.16 -4.15 3.63
N ASN A 14 5.89 -3.83 3.35
CA ASN A 14 5.12 -4.44 2.28
C ASN A 14 4.57 -3.42 1.26
N SER A 15 5.14 -2.21 1.19
CA SER A 15 4.69 -1.15 0.28
C SER A 15 4.60 -1.61 -1.19
N GLU A 16 5.59 -2.36 -1.69
CA GLU A 16 5.57 -2.93 -3.05
C GLU A 16 4.38 -3.89 -3.26
N LEU A 17 4.16 -4.80 -2.32
CA LEU A 17 3.03 -5.74 -2.36
C LEU A 17 1.70 -4.97 -2.38
N LEU A 18 1.57 -3.98 -1.50
CA LEU A 18 0.38 -3.13 -1.42
C LEU A 18 0.15 -2.36 -2.73
N GLY A 19 1.20 -1.80 -3.32
CA GLY A 19 1.12 -1.15 -4.64
C GLY A 19 0.61 -2.10 -5.72
N ARG A 20 1.11 -3.34 -5.77
CA ARG A 20 0.64 -4.37 -6.73
C ARG A 20 -0.80 -4.78 -6.50
N VAL A 21 -1.21 -4.96 -5.24
CA VAL A 21 -2.60 -5.28 -4.88
C VAL A 21 -3.53 -4.13 -5.27
N LEU A 22 -3.13 -2.89 -5.04
CA LEU A 22 -3.89 -1.71 -5.44
C LEU A 22 -4.01 -1.57 -6.96
N ALA A 23 -2.96 -1.89 -7.71
CA ALA A 23 -2.96 -1.80 -9.17
C ALA A 23 -3.74 -2.94 -9.85
N CYS A 24 -3.60 -4.17 -9.36
CA CYS A 24 -4.02 -5.38 -10.08
C CYS A 24 -5.05 -6.24 -9.33
N GLY A 25 -5.32 -5.93 -8.07
CA GLY A 25 -6.25 -6.70 -7.24
C GLY A 25 -7.72 -6.51 -7.62
N ASN A 26 -8.55 -7.48 -7.25
CA ASN A 26 -10.00 -7.33 -7.30
C ASN A 26 -10.48 -6.29 -6.27
N ASP A 27 -11.74 -5.89 -6.34
CA ASP A 27 -12.30 -4.79 -5.54
C ASP A 27 -12.10 -5.00 -4.03
N GLU A 28 -12.26 -6.24 -3.56
CA GLU A 28 -12.08 -6.60 -2.15
C GLU A 28 -10.61 -6.48 -1.71
N ALA A 29 -9.67 -7.01 -2.50
CA ALA A 29 -8.25 -6.92 -2.20
C ALA A 29 -7.76 -5.46 -2.18
N ARG A 30 -8.24 -4.64 -3.11
CA ARG A 30 -7.94 -3.20 -3.13
C ARG A 30 -8.49 -2.49 -1.90
N ALA A 31 -9.70 -2.83 -1.47
CA ALA A 31 -10.31 -2.25 -0.27
C ALA A 31 -9.49 -2.57 1.00
N TYR A 32 -9.02 -3.81 1.15
CA TYR A 32 -8.15 -4.17 2.28
C TYR A 32 -6.79 -3.46 2.24
N ALA A 33 -6.16 -3.36 1.06
CA ALA A 33 -4.90 -2.63 0.92
C ALA A 33 -5.07 -1.14 1.28
N LEU A 34 -6.16 -0.51 0.83
CA LEU A 34 -6.51 0.87 1.21
C LEU A 34 -6.75 1.00 2.71
N ALA A 35 -7.44 0.05 3.33
CA ALA A 35 -7.66 0.06 4.78
C ALA A 35 -6.34 -0.03 5.55
N LEU A 36 -5.41 -0.88 5.14
CA LEU A 36 -4.09 -0.98 5.78
C LEU A 36 -3.33 0.34 5.70
N VAL A 37 -3.26 0.94 4.51
CA VAL A 37 -2.58 2.23 4.30
C VAL A 37 -3.28 3.38 5.03
N ALA A 38 -4.61 3.38 5.11
CA ALA A 38 -5.35 4.41 5.85
C ALA A 38 -5.20 4.28 7.37
N ASN A 39 -4.92 3.06 7.86
CA ASN A 39 -4.66 2.80 9.28
C ASN A 39 -3.18 2.88 9.63
N SER A 40 -2.27 2.99 8.64
CA SER A 40 -0.89 3.36 8.93
C SER A 40 -0.87 4.83 9.33
N GLY A 41 -0.47 5.14 10.56
CA GLY A 41 -0.64 6.45 11.20
C GLY A 41 0.20 7.58 10.64
N GLU A 42 1.01 7.34 9.60
CA GLU A 42 2.00 8.26 9.06
C GLU A 42 1.74 8.58 7.58
N PRO A 43 1.55 9.86 7.19
CA PRO A 43 1.34 10.28 5.81
C PRO A 43 2.41 9.82 4.82
N GLU A 44 3.66 9.69 5.26
CA GLU A 44 4.80 9.23 4.45
C GLU A 44 4.55 7.83 3.85
N ARG A 45 3.74 7.00 4.49
CA ARG A 45 3.37 5.66 3.99
C ARG A 45 2.46 5.72 2.77
N ILE A 46 1.62 6.74 2.70
CA ILE A 46 0.78 6.99 1.55
C ILE A 46 1.67 7.36 0.36
N ASP A 47 2.68 8.20 0.57
CA ASP A 47 3.61 8.61 -0.48
C ASP A 47 4.45 7.45 -1.01
N GLU A 48 4.92 6.55 -0.14
CA GLU A 48 5.62 5.32 -0.53
C GLU A 48 4.75 4.46 -1.45
N VAL A 49 3.50 4.16 -1.04
CA VAL A 49 2.56 3.37 -1.83
C VAL A 49 2.17 4.05 -3.15
N GLN A 50 2.05 5.38 -3.16
CA GLN A 50 1.85 6.14 -4.40
C GLN A 50 3.02 5.99 -5.37
N GLY A 51 4.27 6.04 -4.87
CA GLY A 51 5.46 5.80 -5.67
C GLY A 51 5.48 4.41 -6.32
N GLU A 52 5.08 3.37 -5.57
CA GLU A 52 4.93 2.00 -6.08
C GLU A 52 3.87 1.94 -7.20
N LEU A 53 2.72 2.57 -7.00
CA LEU A 53 1.64 2.64 -7.99
C LEU A 53 2.08 3.33 -9.28
N GLU A 54 2.81 4.43 -9.18
CA GLU A 54 3.36 5.12 -10.35
C GLU A 54 4.33 4.25 -11.12
N ARG A 55 5.19 3.48 -10.44
CA ARG A 55 6.11 2.56 -11.10
C ARG A 55 5.35 1.50 -11.88
N ILE A 56 4.37 0.85 -11.24
CA ILE A 56 3.55 -0.18 -11.88
C ILE A 56 2.83 0.38 -13.09
N ARG A 57 2.28 1.61 -13.00
CA ARG A 57 1.65 2.26 -14.14
C ARG A 57 2.61 2.41 -15.32
N ARG A 58 3.85 2.86 -15.08
CA ARG A 58 4.88 2.99 -16.12
C ARG A 58 5.27 1.64 -16.73
N GLU A 59 5.34 0.58 -15.92
CA GLU A 59 5.61 -0.79 -16.37
C GLU A 59 4.49 -1.32 -17.29
N MET A 60 3.23 -0.97 -17.02
CA MET A 60 2.08 -1.36 -17.85
C MET A 60 1.96 -0.58 -19.16
N GLU A 61 2.53 0.63 -19.21
CA GLU A 61 2.53 1.51 -20.38
C GLU A 61 3.69 1.23 -21.35
N SER A 62 4.66 0.40 -20.96
CA SER A 62 5.87 0.05 -21.72
C SER A 62 5.68 -1.19 -22.58
#